data_AF-A0A0D2J5N5-F1
#
_entry.id   AF-A0A0D2J5N5-F1
#
_cell.length_a   1.000
_cell.length_b   1.000
_cell.length_c   1.000
_cell.angle_alpha   90.00
_cell.angle_beta   90.00
_cell.angle_gamma   90.00
#
_symmetry.space_group_name_H-M   'P 1'
#
loop_
_entity.id
_entity.type
_entity.pdbx_description
1 polymer ?
#
loop_
_entity_poly.entity_id
_entity_poly.type
_entity_poly.pdbx_seq_one_letter_code
_entity_poly.pdbx_strand_id
1 'polypeptide(L)'
;MKEVSKDQLFEIIHQEFLCRGVLGKALRLKQGDSLFSVRCDEDCFTVYQINQASHLPPGLPGCVTLRLSKDECFSLPCGRAPSTDDKHLDQARLWANQMLTLLDATFPRKG
;
A
#
# COMPACT_ATOMS: atom_id res chain seq x y z
N MET A 1 8.69 -20.43 -11.71
CA MET A 1 7.83 -19.22 -11.64
C MET A 1 8.73 -18.03 -11.84
N LYS A 2 8.48 -17.14 -12.81
CA LYS A 2 9.29 -15.92 -12.97
C LYS A 2 9.07 -15.04 -11.73
N GLU A 3 10.16 -14.57 -11.11
CA GLU A 3 10.10 -13.56 -10.07
C GLU A 3 9.51 -12.27 -10.65
N VAL A 4 8.53 -11.70 -9.96
CA VAL A 4 7.90 -10.43 -10.33
C VAL A 4 8.82 -9.32 -9.86
N SER A 5 9.30 -8.47 -10.76
CA SER A 5 10.15 -7.33 -10.39
C SER A 5 9.34 -6.25 -9.66
N LYS A 6 10.02 -5.34 -8.95
CA LYS A 6 9.39 -4.17 -8.32
C LYS A 6 8.56 -3.34 -9.32
N ASP A 7 9.07 -3.19 -10.54
CA ASP A 7 8.42 -2.39 -11.58
C ASP A 7 7.15 -3.08 -12.07
N GLN A 8 7.20 -4.41 -12.24
CA GLN A 8 6.02 -5.20 -12.60
C GLN A 8 4.97 -5.15 -11.49
N LEU A 9 5.37 -5.23 -10.22
CA LEU A 9 4.45 -5.12 -9.09
C LEU A 9 3.80 -3.73 -9.04
N PHE A 10 4.57 -2.66 -9.25
CA PHE A 10 4.05 -1.30 -9.28
C PHE A 10 3.06 -1.11 -10.43
N GLU A 11 3.39 -1.58 -11.63
CA GLU A 11 2.51 -1.49 -12.79
C GLU A 11 1.18 -2.21 -12.55
N ILE A 12 1.21 -3.41 -11.97
CA ILE A 12 -0.01 -4.14 -11.59
C ILE A 12 -0.88 -3.29 -10.66
N ILE A 13 -0.30 -2.75 -9.58
CA ILE A 13 -1.05 -1.93 -8.61
C ILE A 13 -1.60 -0.66 -9.26
N HIS A 14 -0.78 0.01 -10.06
CA HIS A 14 -1.15 1.22 -10.79
C HIS A 14 -2.37 0.97 -11.69
N GLN A 15 -2.35 -0.10 -12.49
CA GLN A 15 -3.49 -0.49 -13.33
C GLN A 15 -4.75 -0.79 -12.51
N GLU A 16 -4.63 -1.47 -11.37
CA GLU A 16 -5.78 -1.73 -10.51
C GLU A 16 -6.41 -0.44 -9.96
N PHE A 17 -5.60 0.56 -9.58
CA PHE A 17 -6.10 1.87 -9.15
C PHE A 17 -6.72 2.66 -10.29
N LEU A 18 -6.11 2.62 -11.48
CA LEU A 18 -6.60 3.27 -12.69
C LEU A 18 -7.96 2.70 -13.12
N CYS A 19 -8.07 1.39 -13.26
CA CYS A 19 -9.30 0.70 -13.66
C CYS A 19 -10.49 0.93 -12.71
N ARG A 20 -10.21 1.22 -11.43
CA ARG A 20 -11.25 1.56 -10.43
C ARG A 20 -11.57 3.06 -10.39
N GLY A 21 -10.83 3.90 -11.09
CA GLY A 21 -10.99 5.37 -11.05
C GLY A 21 -10.63 5.96 -9.69
N VAL A 22 -9.67 5.35 -8.99
CA VAL A 22 -9.20 5.74 -7.66
C VAL A 22 -7.73 6.14 -7.62
N LEU A 23 -7.05 6.13 -8.77
CA LEU A 23 -5.71 6.72 -8.91
C LEU A 23 -5.72 8.18 -8.42
N GLY A 24 -4.67 8.59 -7.71
CA GLY A 24 -4.57 9.92 -7.12
C GLY A 24 -5.30 10.10 -5.78
N LYS A 25 -6.11 9.12 -5.35
CA LYS A 25 -6.96 9.24 -4.16
C LYS A 25 -6.34 8.53 -2.96
N ALA A 26 -6.43 9.16 -1.79
CA ALA A 26 -6.15 8.52 -0.51
C ALA A 26 -7.39 7.73 -0.04
N LEU A 27 -7.28 6.40 -0.04
CA LEU A 27 -8.35 5.49 0.34
C LEU A 27 -8.14 5.01 1.78
N ARG A 28 -9.22 4.95 2.56
CA ARG A 28 -9.18 4.41 3.92
C ARG A 28 -9.71 2.98 3.91
N LEU A 29 -8.84 2.01 4.16
CA LEU A 29 -9.17 0.58 4.17
C LEU A 29 -9.04 0.03 5.58
N LYS A 30 -10.04 -0.74 6.04
CA LYS A 30 -10.03 -1.38 7.36
C LYS A 30 -9.66 -2.86 7.22
N GLN A 31 -8.75 -3.34 8.04
CA GLN A 31 -8.36 -4.76 8.13
C GLN A 31 -8.31 -5.16 9.61
N GLY A 32 -9.26 -6.00 10.04
CA GLY A 32 -9.47 -6.26 11.47
C GLY A 32 -9.74 -4.95 12.22
N ASP A 33 -9.01 -4.69 13.29
CA ASP A 33 -9.11 -3.45 14.07
C ASP A 33 -8.29 -2.29 13.48
N SER A 34 -7.34 -2.59 12.58
CA SER A 34 -6.45 -1.60 12.01
C SER A 34 -7.08 -0.85 10.84
N LEU A 35 -6.75 0.44 10.73
CA LEU A 35 -7.14 1.29 9.62
C LEU A 35 -5.90 1.70 8.83
N PHE A 36 -5.98 1.66 7.51
CA PHE A 36 -4.89 1.97 6.60
C PHE A 36 -5.28 3.11 5.66
N SER A 37 -4.35 4.02 5.39
CA SER A 37 -4.44 4.96 4.27
C SER A 37 -3.62 4.40 3.11
N VAL A 38 -4.28 4.10 2.00
CA VAL A 38 -3.67 3.53 0.81
C VAL A 38 -3.80 4.52 -0.33
N ARG A 39 -2.71 4.80 -1.02
CA ARG A 39 -2.69 5.73 -2.15
C ARG A 39 -1.77 5.21 -3.24
N CYS A 40 -2.26 5.27 -4.48
CA CYS A 40 -1.44 5.08 -5.67
C CYS A 40 -1.55 6.36 -6.51
N ASP A 41 -0.40 6.93 -6.85
CA ASP A 41 -0.25 8.01 -7.82
C ASP A 41 0.55 7.49 -9.04
N GLU A 42 0.91 8.38 -9.96
CA GLU A 42 1.64 8.04 -11.19
C GLU A 42 3.02 7.41 -10.93
N ASP A 43 3.69 7.82 -9.85
CA ASP A 43 5.07 7.41 -9.56
C ASP A 43 5.21 6.54 -8.32
N CYS A 44 4.17 6.42 -7.49
CA CYS A 44 4.31 5.80 -6.18
C CYS A 44 3.02 5.19 -5.64
N PHE A 45 3.17 3.99 -5.06
CA PHE A 45 2.19 3.33 -4.23
C PHE A 45 2.62 3.37 -2.76
N THR A 46 1.73 3.80 -1.87
CA THR A 46 2.00 3.92 -0.45
C THR A 46 0.87 3.34 0.40
N VAL A 47 1.28 2.71 1.50
CA VAL A 47 0.39 2.21 2.55
C VAL A 47 0.89 2.77 3.88
N TYR A 48 -0.01 3.44 4.58
CA TYR A 48 0.21 3.92 5.95
C TYR A 48 -0.78 3.23 6.87
N GLN A 49 -0.33 2.65 7.97
CA GLN A 49 -1.25 2.36 9.05
C GLN A 49 -1.63 3.68 9.73
N ILE A 50 -2.92 3.93 9.92
CA ILE A 50 -3.41 5.13 10.60
C ILE A 50 -3.30 4.90 12.11
N ASN A 51 -2.74 5.86 12.83
CA ASN A 51 -2.69 5.79 14.28
C ASN A 51 -4.10 5.98 14.85
N GLN A 52 -4.54 5.03 15.69
CA GLN A 52 -5.84 5.05 16.35
C GLN A 52 -5.73 5.32 17.85
N ALA A 53 -4.54 5.65 18.36
CA ALA A 53 -4.35 5.93 19.78
C ALA A 53 -5.15 7.19 20.18
N SER A 54 -6.00 7.04 21.20
CA SER A 54 -6.95 8.06 21.65
C SER A 54 -6.32 9.36 22.16
N HIS A 55 -5.03 9.32 22.54
CA HIS A 55 -4.28 10.49 23.01
C HIS A 55 -3.59 11.26 21.89
N LEU A 56 -3.65 10.76 20.64
CA LEU A 56 -3.06 11.42 19.48
C LEU A 56 -4.15 12.04 18.61
N PRO A 57 -3.93 13.24 18.06
CA PRO A 57 -4.93 13.86 17.19
C PRO A 57 -5.23 12.98 15.97
N PRO A 58 -6.53 12.85 15.59
CA PRO A 58 -6.92 12.15 14.37
C PRO A 58 -6.20 12.74 13.16
N GLY A 59 -5.57 11.90 12.35
CA GLY A 59 -4.87 12.33 11.14
C GLY A 59 -3.35 12.53 11.29
N LEU A 60 -2.76 12.27 12.46
CA LEU A 60 -1.31 12.02 12.51
C LEU A 60 -1.01 10.77 11.66
N PRO A 61 -0.07 10.86 10.69
CA PRO A 61 0.31 9.71 9.89
C PRO A 61 0.86 8.65 10.86
N GLY A 62 0.27 7.44 10.85
CA GLY A 62 0.93 6.34 11.53
C GLY A 62 2.15 5.88 10.71
N CYS A 63 2.63 4.67 10.93
CA CYS A 63 3.87 4.24 10.31
C CYS A 63 3.67 3.93 8.82
N VAL A 64 4.65 4.30 7.98
CA VAL A 64 4.72 3.85 6.59
C VAL A 64 4.94 2.35 6.61
N THR A 65 3.96 1.61 6.11
CA THR A 65 3.99 0.15 6.09
C THR A 65 4.53 -0.39 4.77
N LEU A 66 4.30 0.34 3.68
CA LEU A 66 4.81 0.03 2.36
C LEU A 66 4.96 1.32 1.56
N ARG A 67 6.08 1.42 0.83
CA ARG A 67 6.27 2.35 -0.26
C ARG A 67 6.91 1.61 -1.43
N LEU A 68 6.29 1.74 -2.60
CA LEU A 68 6.72 1.12 -3.84
C LEU A 68 6.71 2.17 -4.95
N SER A 69 7.84 2.32 -5.62
CA SER A 69 8.08 3.19 -6.76
C SER A 69 9.21 2.59 -7.61
N LYS A 70 9.56 3.25 -8.72
CA LYS A 70 10.71 2.87 -9.55
C LYS A 70 12.03 2.92 -8.77
N ASP A 71 12.18 3.85 -7.84
CA ASP A 71 13.43 4.05 -7.10
C ASP A 71 13.44 3.38 -5.72
N GLU A 72 12.26 3.17 -5.13
CA GLU A 72 12.13 2.69 -3.74
C GLU A 72 11.15 1.52 -3.63
N CYS A 73 11.56 0.45 -2.95
CA CYS A 73 10.67 -0.63 -2.52
C CYS A 73 11.03 -1.01 -1.09
N PHE A 74 10.25 -0.55 -0.12
CA PHE A 74 10.41 -0.98 1.28
C PHE A 74 9.06 -1.31 1.91
N SER A 75 9.06 -2.32 2.77
CA SER A 75 7.94 -2.62 3.64
C SER A 75 8.44 -2.74 5.07
N LEU A 76 7.76 -2.06 5.98
CA LEU A 76 8.13 -2.02 7.38
C LEU A 76 6.93 -2.39 8.26
N PRO A 77 7.09 -3.32 9.21
CA PRO A 77 6.18 -3.33 10.35
C PRO A 77 6.35 -2.01 11.11
N CYS A 78 5.25 -1.47 11.63
CA CYS A 78 5.26 -0.26 12.46
C CYS A 78 6.40 -0.30 13.49
N GLY A 79 7.28 0.70 13.45
CA GLY A 79 8.37 0.85 14.43
C GLY A 79 9.74 0.29 14.04
N ARG A 80 9.98 -0.12 12.79
CA ARG A 80 11.32 -0.42 12.27
C ARG A 80 11.76 0.59 11.20
N ALA A 81 13.07 0.82 11.09
CA ALA A 81 13.67 1.66 10.06
C ALA A 81 13.67 0.96 8.69
N PRO A 82 13.51 1.69 7.55
CA PRO A 82 13.58 1.13 6.21
C PRO A 82 14.87 0.37 5.97
N SER A 83 14.76 -0.88 5.53
CA SER A 83 15.85 -1.60 4.87
C SER A 83 15.50 -1.80 3.39
N THR A 84 16.51 -1.85 2.53
CA THR A 84 16.37 -1.88 1.05
C THR A 84 16.67 -3.25 0.43
N ASP A 85 16.80 -4.30 1.24
CA ASP A 85 17.10 -5.67 0.79
C ASP A 85 15.98 -6.29 -0.07
N ASP A 86 16.30 -7.24 -0.93
CA ASP A 86 15.32 -7.96 -1.77
C ASP A 86 14.19 -8.65 -0.98
N LYS A 87 14.42 -8.95 0.31
CA LYS A 87 13.38 -9.43 1.25
C LYS A 87 12.19 -8.48 1.40
N HIS A 88 12.36 -7.20 1.07
CA HIS A 88 11.26 -6.23 1.09
C HIS A 88 10.32 -6.36 -0.11
N LEU A 89 10.76 -6.94 -1.23
CA LEU A 89 9.91 -7.11 -2.39
C LEU A 89 8.84 -8.19 -2.15
N ASP A 90 9.22 -9.30 -1.51
CA ASP A 90 8.27 -10.33 -1.10
C ASP A 90 7.24 -9.79 -0.10
N GLN A 91 7.70 -9.01 0.90
CA GLN A 91 6.82 -8.39 1.87
C GLN A 91 5.94 -7.29 1.24
N ALA A 92 6.48 -6.50 0.32
CA ALA A 92 5.73 -5.51 -0.45
C ALA A 92 4.64 -6.18 -1.29
N ARG A 93 4.94 -7.33 -1.90
CA ARG A 93 3.97 -8.12 -2.66
C ARG A 93 2.86 -8.66 -1.78
N LEU A 94 3.17 -9.14 -0.56
CA LEU A 94 2.15 -9.56 0.41
C LEU A 94 1.21 -8.41 0.77
N TRP A 95 1.76 -7.25 1.11
CA TRP A 95 0.98 -6.05 1.40
C TRP A 95 0.14 -5.60 0.22
N ALA A 96 0.74 -5.54 -0.98
CA ALA A 96 0.04 -5.18 -2.21
C ALA A 96 -1.17 -6.10 -2.44
N ASN A 97 -0.99 -7.42 -2.35
CA ASN A 97 -2.07 -8.40 -2.53
C ASN A 97 -3.17 -8.23 -1.49
N GLN A 98 -2.83 -7.98 -0.22
CA GLN A 98 -3.80 -7.72 0.83
C GLN A 98 -4.60 -6.45 0.56
N MET A 99 -3.92 -5.35 0.19
CA MET A 99 -4.59 -4.08 -0.11
C MET A 99 -5.47 -4.20 -1.36
N LEU A 100 -5.01 -4.88 -2.42
CA LEU A 100 -5.83 -5.14 -3.62
C LEU A 100 -7.08 -5.97 -3.28
N THR A 101 -6.96 -6.96 -2.40
CA THR A 101 -8.10 -7.75 -1.91
C THR A 101 -9.12 -6.87 -1.14
N LEU A 102 -8.63 -5.97 -0.29
CA LEU A 102 -9.49 -5.01 0.42
C LEU A 102 -10.13 -4.00 -0.54
N LEU A 103 -9.40 -3.59 -1.59
CA LEU A 103 -9.91 -2.72 -2.64
C LEU A 103 -11.02 -3.40 -3.43
N ASP A 104 -10.91 -4.68 -3.75
CA ASP A 104 -11.99 -5.43 -4.41
C ASP A 104 -13.29 -5.44 -3.59
N ALA A 105 -13.16 -5.60 -2.27
CA ALA A 105 -14.32 -5.59 -1.37
C ALA A 105 -14.96 -4.19 -1.22
N THR A 106 -14.17 -3.11 -1.37
CA THR A 106 -14.62 -1.75 -1.03
C THR A 106 -14.91 -0.89 -2.27
N PHE A 107 -14.16 -1.11 -3.35
CA PHE A 107 -14.18 -0.37 -4.61
C PHE A 107 -14.12 -1.37 -5.78
N PRO A 108 -15.22 -2.09 -6.07
CA PRO A 108 -15.23 -3.06 -7.15
C PRO A 108 -14.90 -2.41 -8.49
N ARG A 109 -14.31 -3.19 -9.40
CA ARG A 109 -13.99 -2.73 -10.75
C ARG A 109 -15.26 -2.22 -11.43
N LYS A 110 -15.17 -1.05 -12.07
CA LYS A 110 -16.24 -0.58 -12.95
C LYS A 110 -16.20 -1.44 -14.21
N GLY A 111 -17.20 -2.29 -14.38
CA GLY A 111 -17.38 -3.12 -15.58
C GLY A 111 -17.69 -2.28 -16.82
#